data_AF-A0A3B4GT09-F1
#
_entry.id   AF-A0A3B4GT09-F1
#
_cell.length_a   1.000
_cell.length_b   1.000
_cell.length_c   1.000
_cell.angle_alpha   90.00
_cell.angle_beta   90.00
_cell.angle_gamma   90.00
#
_symmetry.space_group_name_H-M   'P 1'
#
loop_
_entity.id
_entity.type
_entity.pdbx_description
1 polymer ?
#
loop_
_entity_poly.entity_id
_entity_poly.type
_entity_poly.pdbx_seq_one_letter_code
_entity_poly.pdbx_strand_id
1 'polypeptide(L)'
;MKGKPVKGSFMDKVYPSGNTYSGEWKTNQRHGKGMMRWLNLGQMYVGAWQDGVQHGQGTHVWNLRRKDGSQYSQSNRYTGEFAQGQRHGWGTFYYAGGAIYEGEWKNNKKHGKLFYSSKNVKNHFFCFVFLNIKKCKKLLNQVKNKHFFTFFSLFTKY
;
A
#
# COMPACT_ATOMS: atom_id res chain seq x y z
N MET A 1 16.35 -38.62 8.89
CA MET A 1 16.51 -37.99 7.55
C MET A 1 15.51 -36.83 7.45
N LYS A 2 15.97 -35.58 7.28
CA LYS A 2 15.07 -34.42 7.18
C LYS A 2 14.48 -34.41 5.76
N GLY A 3 13.16 -34.54 5.64
CA GLY A 3 12.45 -34.63 4.37
C GLY A 3 12.74 -33.45 3.44
N LYS A 4 12.87 -33.74 2.14
CA LYS A 4 13.07 -32.71 1.11
C LYS A 4 11.84 -31.79 1.06
N PRO A 5 12.01 -30.46 0.97
CA PRO A 5 10.90 -29.52 0.98
C PRO A 5 10.03 -29.69 -0.27
N VAL A 6 8.73 -29.89 -0.04
CA VAL A 6 7.68 -29.98 -1.05
C VAL A 6 7.50 -28.59 -1.70
N LYS A 7 7.26 -28.53 -3.02
CA LYS A 7 6.92 -27.27 -3.72
C LYS A 7 5.80 -26.54 -2.97
N GLY A 8 6.02 -25.28 -2.59
CA GLY A 8 4.97 -24.39 -2.06
C GLY A 8 4.73 -24.48 -0.55
N SER A 9 5.73 -24.86 0.25
CA SER A 9 5.58 -24.87 1.71
C SER A 9 5.49 -23.44 2.27
N PHE A 10 4.37 -23.11 2.93
CA PHE A 10 4.25 -21.90 3.74
C PHE A 10 4.98 -22.09 5.06
N MET A 11 5.91 -21.19 5.40
CA MET A 11 6.72 -21.29 6.62
C MET A 11 7.08 -19.91 7.19
N ASP A 12 7.21 -19.88 8.51
CA ASP A 12 7.78 -18.76 9.26
C ASP A 12 9.27 -18.96 9.48
N LYS A 13 10.06 -17.91 9.27
CA LYS A 13 11.51 -17.88 9.45
C LYS A 13 11.94 -16.64 10.19
N VAL A 14 12.64 -16.83 11.30
CA VAL A 14 13.35 -15.78 12.03
C VAL A 14 14.82 -15.83 11.63
N TYR A 15 15.36 -14.71 11.19
CA TYR A 15 16.78 -14.59 10.82
C TYR A 15 17.61 -14.18 12.03
N PRO A 16 18.92 -14.49 12.08
CA PRO A 16 19.80 -14.05 13.17
C PRO A 16 19.78 -12.53 13.42
N SER A 17 19.52 -11.74 12.37
CA SER A 17 19.32 -10.28 12.45
C SER A 17 18.04 -9.84 13.20
N GLY A 18 17.18 -10.76 13.61
CA GLY A 18 15.84 -10.49 14.14
C GLY A 18 14.75 -10.29 13.06
N ASN A 19 15.13 -10.03 11.80
CA ASN A 19 14.18 -9.97 10.68
C ASN A 19 13.31 -11.23 10.62
N THR A 20 12.07 -11.11 10.16
CA THR A 20 11.15 -12.25 10.06
C THR A 20 10.50 -12.33 8.68
N TYR A 21 10.40 -13.54 8.15
CA TYR A 21 9.62 -13.82 6.95
C TYR A 21 8.55 -14.85 7.26
N SER A 22 7.32 -14.61 6.80
CA SER A 22 6.21 -15.55 6.85
C SER A 22 5.63 -15.65 5.45
N GLY A 23 5.65 -16.83 4.83
CA GLY A 23 5.18 -16.95 3.45
C GLY A 23 5.58 -18.24 2.78
N GLU A 24 5.31 -18.31 1.49
CA GLU A 24 5.64 -19.46 0.66
C GLU A 24 7.15 -19.53 0.37
N TRP A 25 7.62 -20.76 0.19
CA TRP A 25 9.01 -21.09 -0.13
C TRP A 25 9.09 -22.05 -1.31
N LYS A 26 10.12 -21.86 -2.14
CA LYS A 26 10.49 -22.74 -3.24
C LYS A 26 12.00 -22.86 -3.26
N THR A 27 12.53 -24.09 -3.28
CA THR A 27 13.98 -24.35 -3.37
C THR A 27 14.81 -23.51 -2.38
N ASN A 28 14.39 -23.46 -1.11
CA ASN A 28 15.02 -22.69 -0.03
C ASN A 28 15.07 -21.16 -0.25
N GLN A 29 14.25 -20.64 -1.17
CA GLN A 29 14.09 -19.22 -1.45
C GLN A 29 12.64 -18.79 -1.19
N ARG A 30 12.47 -17.52 -0.82
CA ARG A 30 11.14 -16.90 -0.71
C ARG A 30 10.49 -16.88 -2.08
N HIS A 31 9.25 -17.31 -2.16
CA HIS A 31 8.50 -17.40 -3.41
C HIS A 31 7.01 -17.17 -3.12
N GLY A 32 6.17 -17.03 -4.15
CA GLY A 32 4.72 -16.92 -3.96
C GLY A 32 4.34 -15.69 -3.14
N LYS A 33 3.35 -15.81 -2.25
CA LYS A 33 2.94 -14.73 -1.35
C LYS A 33 3.69 -14.83 -0.01
N GLY A 34 4.06 -13.67 0.53
CA GLY A 34 4.72 -13.61 1.82
C GLY A 34 4.87 -12.20 2.38
N MET A 35 5.21 -12.17 3.65
CA MET A 35 5.45 -10.99 4.46
C MET A 35 6.88 -11.03 4.99
N MET A 36 7.64 -9.96 4.75
CA MET A 36 8.96 -9.73 5.36
C MET A 36 8.90 -8.52 6.29
N ARG A 37 9.49 -8.64 7.48
CA ARG A 37 9.71 -7.55 8.42
C ARG A 37 11.21 -7.38 8.61
N TRP A 38 11.71 -6.20 8.25
CA TRP A 38 13.08 -5.80 8.54
C TRP A 38 13.08 -4.94 9.81
N LEU A 39 13.32 -5.57 10.96
CA LEU A 39 13.18 -4.93 12.27
C LEU A 39 14.14 -3.74 12.42
N ASN A 40 15.41 -3.93 12.11
CA ASN A 40 16.44 -2.89 12.25
C ASN A 40 16.21 -1.68 11.33
N LEU A 41 15.51 -1.88 10.21
CA LEU A 41 15.18 -0.82 9.28
C LEU A 41 13.80 -0.21 9.54
N GLY A 42 12.99 -0.81 10.43
CA GLY A 42 11.59 -0.42 10.61
C GLY A 42 10.75 -0.57 9.34
N GLN A 43 11.06 -1.58 8.51
CA GLN A 43 10.40 -1.79 7.21
C GLN A 43 9.61 -3.08 7.18
N MET A 44 8.61 -3.12 6.32
CA MET A 44 7.74 -4.27 6.11
C MET A 44 7.30 -4.35 4.67
N TYR A 45 7.37 -5.55 4.08
CA TYR A 45 6.80 -5.84 2.78
C TYR A 45 5.80 -6.96 2.87
N VAL A 46 4.64 -6.80 2.24
CA VAL A 46 3.63 -7.86 2.05
C VAL A 46 3.33 -7.91 0.57
N GLY A 47 3.53 -9.06 -0.07
CA GLY A 47 3.30 -9.15 -1.50
C GLY A 47 3.80 -10.43 -2.12
N ALA A 48 3.92 -10.40 -3.43
CA ALA A 48 4.52 -11.51 -4.16
C ALA A 48 6.06 -11.47 -4.10
N TRP A 49 6.62 -12.67 -4.19
CA TRP A 49 8.04 -12.99 -4.12
C TRP A 49 8.37 -13.93 -5.26
N GLN A 50 9.51 -13.72 -5.88
CA GLN A 50 10.07 -14.61 -6.88
C GLN A 50 11.57 -14.70 -6.64
N ASP A 51 12.08 -15.93 -6.58
CA ASP A 51 13.50 -16.26 -6.44
C ASP A 51 14.21 -15.43 -5.34
N GLY A 52 13.54 -15.29 -4.19
CA GLY A 52 14.07 -14.59 -3.02
C GLY A 52 13.88 -13.08 -3.01
N VAL A 53 13.37 -12.45 -4.09
CA VAL A 53 13.17 -10.99 -4.20
C VAL A 53 11.71 -10.60 -4.36
N GLN A 54 11.37 -9.35 -4.03
CA GLN A 54 10.01 -8.82 -4.25
C GLN A 54 9.69 -8.79 -5.75
N HIS A 55 8.52 -9.29 -6.12
CA HIS A 55 8.09 -9.38 -7.51
C HIS A 55 6.55 -9.32 -7.61
N GLY A 56 6.01 -8.81 -8.71
CA GLY A 56 4.56 -8.66 -8.91
C GLY A 56 3.94 -7.64 -7.95
N GLN A 57 2.71 -7.87 -7.54
CA GLN A 57 1.98 -6.95 -6.67
C GLN A 57 2.43 -7.04 -5.21
N GLY A 58 2.67 -5.89 -4.57
CA GLY A 58 3.04 -5.83 -3.17
C GLY A 58 2.83 -4.46 -2.52
N THR A 59 2.97 -4.43 -1.20
CA THR A 59 2.96 -3.23 -0.37
C THR A 59 4.23 -3.18 0.47
N HIS A 60 4.99 -2.09 0.35
CA HIS A 60 6.18 -1.81 1.16
C HIS A 60 5.90 -0.61 2.07
N VAL A 61 6.06 -0.78 3.38
CA VAL A 61 5.95 0.27 4.40
C VAL A 61 7.32 0.45 5.06
N TRP A 62 7.76 1.69 5.23
CA TRP A 62 8.95 2.00 6.03
C TRP A 62 8.66 3.15 6.98
N ASN A 63 8.90 2.88 8.26
CA ASN A 63 8.67 3.84 9.34
C ASN A 63 9.78 4.88 9.33
N LEU A 64 9.41 6.15 9.49
CA LEU A 64 10.35 7.23 9.72
C LEU A 64 10.78 7.24 11.18
N ARG A 65 12.02 7.70 11.42
CA ARG A 65 12.47 7.99 12.78
C ARG A 65 11.52 8.99 13.40
N ARG A 66 11.11 8.73 14.65
CA ARG A 66 10.28 9.66 15.41
C ARG A 66 10.97 11.03 15.44
N LYS A 67 10.24 12.07 15.06
CA LYS A 67 10.61 13.42 15.43
C LYS A 67 10.29 13.59 16.91
N ASP A 68 11.16 14.29 17.61
CA ASP A 68 11.06 14.46 19.06
C ASP A 68 9.65 14.94 19.46
N GLY A 69 9.05 14.27 20.44
CA GLY A 69 7.71 14.58 20.96
C GLY A 69 6.48 14.12 20.15
N SER A 70 6.60 13.55 18.94
CA SER A 70 5.40 13.11 18.19
C SER A 70 4.81 11.82 18.78
N GLN A 71 3.53 11.83 19.19
CA GLN A 71 2.81 10.65 19.69
C GLN A 71 2.74 9.52 18.65
N TYR A 72 2.70 9.85 17.36
CA TYR A 72 2.51 8.90 16.27
C TYR A 72 3.74 8.78 15.38
N SER A 73 4.19 7.54 15.16
CA SER A 73 5.24 7.24 14.17
C SER A 73 4.68 7.44 12.75
N GLN A 74 5.36 8.25 11.94
CA GLN A 74 5.01 8.40 10.53
C GLN A 74 5.65 7.31 9.68
N SER A 75 5.03 6.98 8.55
CA SER A 75 5.58 6.01 7.61
C SER A 75 5.32 6.44 6.17
N ASN A 76 6.21 6.04 5.27
CA ASN A 76 5.90 6.03 3.86
C ASN A 76 5.36 4.64 3.51
N ARG A 77 4.46 4.58 2.53
CA ARG A 77 3.91 3.33 1.99
C ARG A 77 3.92 3.38 0.48
N TYR A 78 4.34 2.30 -0.16
CA TYR A 78 4.11 2.07 -1.59
C TYR A 78 3.27 0.83 -1.77
N THR A 79 2.25 0.89 -2.63
CA THR A 79 1.42 -0.25 -3.04
C THR A 79 1.39 -0.28 -4.57
N GLY A 80 1.80 -1.39 -5.16
CA GLY A 80 1.82 -1.54 -6.61
C GLY A 80 2.76 -2.65 -7.06
N GLU A 81 3.21 -2.52 -8.31
CA GLU A 81 4.06 -3.52 -8.94
C GLU A 81 5.53 -3.43 -8.49
N PHE A 82 6.17 -4.59 -8.43
CA PHE A 82 7.59 -4.80 -8.17
C PHE A 82 8.18 -5.72 -9.23
N ALA A 83 9.39 -5.42 -9.66
CA ALA A 83 10.19 -6.28 -10.51
C ALA A 83 11.64 -6.29 -10.00
N GLN A 84 12.20 -7.48 -9.78
CA GLN A 84 13.58 -7.66 -9.31
C GLN A 84 13.91 -6.84 -8.04
N GLY A 85 12.98 -6.83 -7.07
CA GLY A 85 13.13 -6.09 -5.82
C GLY A 85 12.90 -4.57 -5.92
N GLN A 86 12.57 -4.05 -7.11
CA GLN A 86 12.40 -2.62 -7.37
C GLN A 86 10.93 -2.30 -7.68
N ARG A 87 10.46 -1.13 -7.25
CA ARG A 87 9.16 -0.61 -7.68
C ARG A 87 9.17 -0.45 -9.20
N HIS A 88 8.14 -0.97 -9.84
CA HIS A 88 7.97 -1.01 -11.28
C HIS A 88 6.47 -0.88 -11.62
N GLY A 89 6.10 -0.74 -12.89
CA GLY A 89 4.71 -0.76 -13.35
C GLY A 89 3.86 0.34 -12.73
N TRP A 90 2.57 0.09 -12.51
CA TRP A 90 1.68 1.05 -11.86
C TRP A 90 1.75 0.92 -10.33
N GLY A 91 1.70 2.05 -9.62
CA GLY A 91 1.63 2.02 -8.15
C GLY A 91 1.36 3.36 -7.49
N THR A 92 0.87 3.28 -6.26
CA THR A 92 0.55 4.41 -5.39
C THR A 92 1.55 4.50 -4.24
N PHE A 93 2.16 5.66 -4.08
CA PHE A 93 3.05 6.00 -2.98
C PHE A 93 2.39 7.03 -2.06
N TYR A 94 2.27 6.69 -0.79
CA TYR A 94 1.80 7.52 0.29
C TYR A 94 3.01 8.04 1.06
N TYR A 95 3.19 9.35 1.03
CA TYR A 95 4.23 10.02 1.80
C TYR A 95 3.78 10.17 3.25
N ALA A 96 4.73 10.04 4.17
CA ALA A 96 4.54 10.35 5.58
C ALA A 96 3.97 11.76 5.82
N GLY A 97 4.32 12.71 4.95
CA GLY A 97 3.79 14.08 4.96
C GLY A 97 2.38 14.24 4.39
N GLY A 98 1.67 13.13 4.11
CA GLY A 98 0.29 13.12 3.61
C GLY A 98 0.14 13.29 2.10
N ALA A 99 1.20 13.66 1.39
CA ALA A 99 1.18 13.67 -0.07
C ALA A 99 0.99 12.24 -0.63
N ILE A 100 0.32 12.13 -1.77
CA ILE A 100 0.17 10.87 -2.50
C ILE A 100 0.83 11.05 -3.88
N TYR A 101 1.36 9.98 -4.45
CA TYR A 101 1.72 9.89 -5.85
C TYR A 101 1.09 8.62 -6.40
N GLU A 102 0.36 8.73 -7.49
CA GLU A 102 -0.16 7.59 -8.23
C GLU A 102 0.28 7.73 -9.68
N GLY A 103 0.88 6.68 -10.23
CA GLY A 103 1.41 6.69 -11.59
C GLY A 103 2.38 5.56 -11.84
N GLU A 104 3.11 5.66 -12.95
CA GLU A 104 4.07 4.64 -13.34
C GLU A 104 5.38 4.75 -12.55
N TRP A 105 6.03 3.60 -12.39
CA TRP A 105 7.31 3.41 -11.75
C TRP A 105 8.22 2.59 -12.65
N LYS A 106 9.49 2.95 -12.69
CA LYS A 106 10.53 2.20 -13.37
C LYS A 106 11.79 2.25 -12.53
N ASN A 107 12.27 1.09 -12.10
CA ASN A 107 13.52 0.92 -11.35
C ASN A 107 13.59 1.85 -10.13
N ASN A 108 12.56 1.78 -9.27
CA ASN A 108 12.39 2.63 -8.08
C ASN A 108 12.18 4.13 -8.32
N LYS A 109 12.19 4.59 -9.58
CA LYS A 109 11.95 5.99 -9.97
C LYS A 109 10.53 6.16 -10.50
N LYS A 110 9.95 7.31 -10.26
CA LYS A 110 8.69 7.73 -10.89
C LYS A 110 8.91 7.85 -12.40
N HIS A 111 7.98 7.35 -13.21
CA HIS A 111 8.06 7.32 -14.67
C HIS A 111 6.69 7.66 -15.29
N GLY A 112 6.65 7.90 -16.61
CA GLY A 112 5.38 8.12 -17.34
C GLY A 112 4.75 9.51 -17.21
N LYS A 113 3.58 9.68 -17.84
CA LYS A 113 2.72 10.88 -17.79
C LYS A 113 1.38 10.55 -17.11
N LEU A 114 1.34 10.68 -15.77
CA LEU A 114 0.18 10.83 -14.85
C LEU A 114 0.78 10.78 -13.41
N PHE A 115 0.68 11.75 -12.47
CA PHE A 115 -0.20 12.87 -12.08
C PHE A 115 -1.33 12.51 -11.09
N TYR A 116 -1.05 12.63 -9.79
CA TYR A 116 -1.85 13.36 -8.79
C TYR A 116 -1.03 13.48 -7.50
N SER A 117 -0.98 14.67 -6.87
CA SER A 117 -0.49 14.83 -5.50
C SER A 117 -1.56 15.50 -4.67
N SER A 118 -2.43 14.70 -4.05
CA SER A 118 -3.34 15.23 -3.05
C SER A 118 -2.53 15.66 -1.85
N LYS A 119 -2.46 16.96 -1.59
CA LYS A 119 -2.31 17.47 -0.23
C LYS A 119 -3.71 17.88 0.21
N ASN A 120 -4.47 16.95 0.78
CA ASN A 120 -5.49 17.27 1.78
C ASN A 120 -6.19 16.00 2.28
N VAL A 121 -5.99 15.75 3.57
CA VAL A 121 -6.82 14.85 4.37
C VAL A 121 -8.11 15.61 4.66
N LYS A 122 -9.05 15.61 3.70
CA LYS A 122 -10.48 15.92 3.85
C LYS A 122 -11.11 15.74 2.46
N ASN A 123 -12.14 14.91 2.39
CA ASN A 123 -12.92 14.57 1.19
C ASN A 123 -12.31 13.51 0.27
N HIS A 124 -12.56 12.28 0.70
CA HIS A 124 -12.61 11.08 -0.12
C HIS A 124 -13.52 11.32 -1.35
N PHE A 125 -12.93 11.49 -2.54
CA PHE A 125 -13.58 11.14 -3.80
C PHE A 125 -12.54 10.44 -4.68
N PHE A 126 -12.62 9.11 -4.66
CA PHE A 126 -11.89 8.23 -5.56
C PHE A 126 -12.28 8.56 -7.00
N CYS A 127 -11.32 9.05 -7.79
CA CYS A 127 -11.48 9.14 -9.23
C CYS A 127 -10.71 7.98 -9.86
N PHE A 128 -11.39 6.85 -10.05
CA PHE A 128 -10.91 5.77 -10.90
C PHE A 128 -11.12 6.16 -12.36
N VAL A 129 -10.03 6.15 -13.15
CA VAL A 129 -10.09 5.99 -14.60
C VAL A 129 -9.48 4.59 -14.82
N PHE A 130 -10.19 3.55 -15.24
CA PHE A 130 -11.02 3.37 -16.42
C PHE A 130 -12.16 2.39 -16.16
N LEU A 131 -13.42 2.80 -16.27
CA LEU A 131 -14.52 1.91 -16.68
C LEU A 131 -15.56 2.72 -17.45
N ASN A 132 -15.60 2.50 -18.77
CA ASN A 132 -16.70 2.77 -19.70
C ASN A 132 -17.62 3.98 -19.41
N ILE A 133 -17.45 5.02 -20.22
CA ILE A 133 -18.08 6.36 -20.20
C ILE A 133 -19.62 6.35 -20.08
N LYS A 134 -20.33 5.24 -20.31
CA LYS A 134 -21.81 5.19 -20.22
C LYS A 134 -22.39 4.83 -18.84
N LYS A 135 -21.62 4.22 -17.93
CA LYS A 135 -22.16 3.80 -16.60
C LYS A 135 -22.01 4.87 -15.51
N CYS A 136 -21.04 5.78 -15.64
CA CYS A 136 -20.70 6.76 -14.61
C CYS A 136 -21.76 7.88 -14.43
N LYS A 137 -22.49 8.27 -15.49
CA LYS A 137 -23.58 9.25 -15.39
C LYS A 137 -24.76 8.78 -14.53
N LYS A 138 -25.00 7.46 -14.45
CA LYS A 138 -26.15 6.90 -13.70
C LYS A 138 -25.92 6.90 -12.18
N LEU A 139 -24.66 6.78 -11.74
CA LEU A 139 -24.28 6.84 -10.32
C LEU A 139 -24.17 8.28 -9.80
N LEU A 140 -23.75 9.22 -10.64
CA LEU A 140 -23.68 10.66 -10.30
C LEU A 140 -25.06 11.28 -10.01
N ASN A 141 -26.13 10.80 -10.66
CA ASN A 141 -27.50 11.27 -10.40
C ASN A 141 -28.14 10.67 -9.13
N GLN A 142 -27.63 9.56 -8.61
CA GLN A 142 -28.15 8.94 -7.39
C GLN A 142 -27.62 9.61 -6.11
N VAL A 143 -26.43 10.23 -6.17
CA VAL A 143 -25.80 10.90 -5.02
C VAL A 143 -26.21 12.36 -4.88
N LYS A 144 -26.59 13.04 -5.97
CA LYS A 144 -27.04 14.45 -5.93
C LYS A 144 -28.39 14.66 -5.22
N ASN A 145 -29.16 13.60 -4.95
CA ASN A 145 -30.49 13.67 -4.35
C ASN A 145 -30.56 13.35 -2.84
N LYS A 146 -29.43 13.16 -2.16
CA LYS A 146 -29.42 12.94 -0.71
C LYS A 146 -28.41 13.87 -0.06
N HIS A 147 -28.76 15.14 0.10
CA HIS A 147 -28.35 16.00 1.22
C HIS A 147 -29.04 17.37 1.06
N PHE A 148 -30.31 17.41 1.45
CA PHE A 148 -31.00 18.64 1.84
C PHE A 148 -31.66 18.33 3.17
N PHE A 149 -31.15 18.88 4.26
CA PHE A 149 -31.90 19.32 5.45
C PHE A 149 -30.89 20.01 6.38
N THR A 150 -30.75 21.31 6.17
CA THR A 150 -30.41 22.27 7.22
C THR A 150 -31.62 22.44 8.14
N PHE A 151 -31.43 22.56 9.46
CA PHE A 151 -31.98 23.69 10.22
C PHE A 151 -31.30 23.85 11.58
N PHE A 152 -31.16 25.12 11.95
CA PHE A 152 -30.47 25.71 13.10
C PHE A 152 -31.45 25.95 14.26
N SER A 153 -30.89 26.17 15.48
CA SER A 153 -31.36 27.12 16.52
C SER A 153 -32.20 26.66 17.74
N LEU A 154 -31.53 26.75 18.90
CA LEU A 154 -31.87 27.33 20.23
C LEU A 154 -33.07 26.92 21.13
N PHE A 155 -32.72 26.81 22.43
CA PHE A 155 -33.46 26.93 23.70
C PHE A 155 -34.83 27.65 23.72
N THR A 156 -35.83 27.11 24.44
CA THR A 156 -36.34 27.57 25.77
C THR A 156 -37.68 26.89 26.16
N LYS A 157 -37.86 26.68 27.49
CA LYS A 157 -39.09 26.53 28.31
C LYS A 157 -40.44 26.23 27.62
N TYR A 158 -41.15 25.20 28.09
CA TYR A 158 -42.17 25.26 29.15
C TYR A 158 -42.42 23.87 29.73
#